data_AF-J9U2B5-F1
#
_entry.id   AF-J9U2B5-F1
#
_cell.length_a   1.000
_cell.length_b   1.000
_cell.length_c   1.000
_cell.angle_alpha   90.00
_cell.angle_beta   90.00
_cell.angle_gamma   90.00
#
_symmetry.space_group_name_H-M   'P 1'
#
loop_
_entity.id
_entity.type
_entity.pdbx_description
1 polymer ?
#
loop_
_entity_poly.entity_id
_entity_poly.type
_entity_poly.pdbx_seq_one_letter_code
_entity_poly.pdbx_strand_id
1 'polypeptide(L)'
;MKITLDMSISNLLDSFDREFGITLGIYKGAKKSNNIKLFEIADPRKNQKASIVIDKDTSVETLEAMFRDKFGIRVQVKDRDGNTVSQSSTLGGIRKLSKDYIDEDERHKKISLVDDDDEDANEEDNKETKKELNKNTKKNTEKKKIKLIF
;
A
#
# COMPACT_ATOMS: atom_id res chain seq x y z
N MET A 1 -12.09 7.20 -4.13
CA MET A 1 -11.08 7.85 -5.01
C MET A 1 -11.62 8.06 -6.42
N LYS A 2 -11.38 9.22 -7.05
CA LYS A 2 -11.58 9.42 -8.50
C LYS A 2 -10.22 9.50 -9.20
N ILE A 3 -10.05 8.78 -10.30
CA ILE A 3 -8.80 8.71 -11.06
C ILE A 3 -9.04 9.16 -12.51
N THR A 4 -8.17 10.03 -13.01
CA THR A 4 -8.18 10.58 -14.38
C THR A 4 -6.81 10.42 -15.03
N LEU A 5 -6.76 10.49 -16.36
CA LEU A 5 -5.50 10.32 -17.11
C LEU A 5 -4.50 11.47 -16.94
N ASP A 6 -4.95 12.65 -16.49
CA ASP A 6 -4.08 13.80 -16.22
C ASP A 6 -3.21 13.64 -14.98
N MET A 7 -3.52 12.66 -14.11
CA MET A 7 -2.74 12.38 -12.90
C MET A 7 -1.36 11.81 -13.24
N SER A 8 -0.34 12.23 -12.48
CA SER A 8 0.96 11.56 -12.48
C SER A 8 0.87 10.21 -11.77
N ILE A 9 1.72 9.27 -12.18
CA ILE A 9 1.83 7.97 -11.56
C ILE A 9 2.20 8.10 -10.07
N SER A 10 3.14 8.97 -9.70
CA SER A 10 3.45 9.20 -8.28
C SER A 10 2.24 9.68 -7.49
N ASN A 11 1.49 10.68 -7.99
CA ASN A 11 0.33 11.19 -7.26
C ASN A 11 -0.77 10.14 -7.11
N LEU A 12 -0.96 9.28 -8.13
CA LEU A 12 -1.87 8.14 -8.04
C LEU A 12 -1.40 7.17 -6.95
N LEU A 13 -0.14 6.77 -6.96
CA LEU A 13 0.41 5.82 -5.98
C LEU A 13 0.31 6.36 -4.55
N ASP A 14 0.69 7.61 -4.33
CA ASP A 14 0.64 8.24 -3.01
C ASP A 14 -0.79 8.37 -2.50
N SER A 15 -1.73 8.77 -3.37
CA SER A 15 -3.14 8.90 -2.99
C SER A 15 -3.78 7.53 -2.75
N PHE A 16 -3.40 6.52 -3.53
CA PHE A 16 -3.90 5.15 -3.40
C PHE A 16 -3.41 4.50 -2.10
N ASP A 17 -2.12 4.67 -1.74
CA ASP A 17 -1.59 4.22 -0.45
C ASP A 17 -2.24 4.97 0.72
N ARG A 18 -2.45 6.29 0.60
CA ARG A 18 -3.13 7.04 1.67
C ARG A 18 -4.57 6.58 1.89
N GLU A 19 -5.31 6.28 0.83
CA GLU A 19 -6.73 5.94 0.91
C GLU A 19 -6.97 4.47 1.29
N PHE A 20 -6.14 3.56 0.78
CA PHE A 20 -6.34 2.12 0.91
C PHE A 20 -5.24 1.40 1.70
N GLY A 21 -4.11 2.04 2.00
CA GLY A 21 -2.99 1.45 2.74
C GLY A 21 -2.20 0.37 1.98
N ILE A 22 -2.32 0.37 0.65
CA ILE A 22 -1.76 -0.63 -0.27
C ILE A 22 -1.18 0.06 -1.50
N THR A 23 -0.38 -0.66 -2.29
CA THR A 23 0.34 -0.08 -3.43
C THR A 23 -0.16 -0.60 -4.78
N LEU A 24 0.16 0.13 -5.86
CA LEU A 24 -0.18 -0.25 -7.23
C LEU A 24 1.08 -0.46 -8.07
N GLY A 25 1.16 -1.57 -8.78
CA GLY A 25 2.09 -1.76 -9.89
C GLY A 25 1.44 -1.22 -11.18
N ILE A 26 2.03 -0.20 -11.80
CA ILE A 26 1.53 0.36 -13.07
C ILE A 26 2.52 0.00 -14.18
N TYR A 27 2.01 -0.51 -15.30
CA TYR A 27 2.83 -1.09 -16.36
C TYR A 27 2.53 -0.47 -17.74
N LYS A 28 3.59 -0.25 -18.52
CA LYS A 28 3.54 0.07 -19.95
C LYS A 28 4.05 -1.15 -20.72
N GLY A 29 3.13 -1.91 -21.31
CA GLY A 29 3.46 -3.20 -21.91
C GLY A 29 3.97 -4.19 -20.85
N ALA A 30 5.20 -4.68 -21.02
CA ALA A 30 5.84 -5.64 -20.11
C ALA A 30 6.69 -4.99 -19.00
N LYS A 31 6.89 -3.67 -19.03
CA LYS A 31 7.76 -2.97 -18.09
C LYS A 31 6.93 -2.14 -17.10
N LYS A 32 7.42 -2.04 -15.86
CA LYS A 32 6.89 -1.08 -14.89
C LYS A 32 7.08 0.33 -15.43
N SER A 33 6.06 1.17 -15.29
CA SER A 33 6.08 2.54 -15.78
C SER A 33 6.96 3.44 -14.92
N ASN A 34 7.61 4.41 -15.56
CA ASN A 34 8.32 5.50 -14.89
C ASN A 34 7.32 6.49 -14.27
N ASN A 35 7.79 7.44 -13.48
CA ASN A 35 6.94 8.52 -12.97
C ASN A 35 6.62 9.54 -14.07
N ILE A 36 5.54 9.27 -14.81
CA ILE A 36 4.97 10.12 -15.87
C ILE A 36 3.44 10.21 -15.70
N LYS A 37 2.75 10.96 -16.55
CA LYS A 37 1.28 11.00 -16.52
C LYS A 37 0.67 9.68 -17.00
N LEU A 38 -0.50 9.32 -16.46
CA LEU A 38 -1.25 8.15 -16.91
C LEU A 38 -1.61 8.25 -18.40
N PHE A 39 -1.92 9.46 -18.88
CA PHE A 39 -2.18 9.75 -20.29
C PHE A 39 -1.06 9.27 -21.23
N GLU A 40 0.21 9.34 -20.82
CA GLU A 40 1.37 8.97 -21.65
C GLU A 40 1.57 7.44 -21.80
N ILE A 41 0.86 6.67 -20.98
CA ILE A 41 0.89 5.21 -21.01
C ILE A 41 -0.48 4.60 -21.34
N ALA A 42 -1.51 5.42 -21.42
CA ALA A 42 -2.85 5.01 -21.80
C ALA A 42 -2.89 4.60 -23.28
N ASP A 43 -3.84 3.72 -23.61
CA ASP A 43 -4.10 3.38 -25.01
C ASP A 43 -4.76 4.58 -25.71
N PRO A 44 -4.16 5.13 -26.79
CA PRO A 44 -4.71 6.29 -27.50
C PRO A 44 -6.10 6.02 -28.10
N ARG A 45 -6.47 4.74 -28.31
CA ARG A 45 -7.78 4.33 -28.83
C ARG A 45 -8.90 4.40 -27.79
N LYS A 46 -8.56 4.58 -26.51
CA LYS A 46 -9.51 4.70 -25.41
C LYS A 46 -9.94 6.16 -25.20
N ASN A 47 -11.01 6.35 -24.43
CA ASN A 47 -11.53 7.68 -24.15
C ASN A 47 -10.56 8.43 -23.21
N GLN A 48 -9.85 9.41 -23.75
CA GLN A 48 -8.86 10.20 -23.03
C GLN A 48 -9.45 11.10 -21.92
N LYS A 49 -10.77 11.32 -21.94
CA LYS A 49 -11.50 12.06 -20.89
C LYS A 49 -12.20 11.12 -19.89
N ALA A 50 -11.95 9.82 -19.97
CA ALA A 50 -12.52 8.87 -19.03
C ALA A 50 -12.01 9.12 -17.61
N SER A 51 -12.85 8.77 -16.64
CA SER A 51 -12.47 8.71 -15.24
C SER A 51 -13.02 7.41 -14.65
N ILE A 52 -12.30 6.86 -13.68
CA ILE A 52 -12.78 5.75 -12.88
C ILE A 52 -12.97 6.23 -11.44
N VAL A 53 -13.98 5.67 -10.77
CA VAL A 53 -14.23 5.92 -9.36
C VAL A 53 -14.14 4.57 -8.66
N ILE A 54 -13.35 4.53 -7.61
CA ILE A 54 -13.07 3.33 -6.83
C ILE A 54 -13.25 3.64 -5.35
N ASP A 55 -13.63 2.63 -4.58
CA ASP A 55 -13.89 2.72 -3.15
C ASP A 55 -13.30 1.50 -2.42
N LYS A 56 -13.54 1.42 -1.11
CA LYS A 56 -13.02 0.33 -0.27
C LYS A 56 -13.66 -1.03 -0.60
N ASP A 57 -14.87 -1.03 -1.16
CA ASP A 57 -15.62 -2.24 -1.48
C ASP A 57 -15.29 -2.79 -2.87
N THR A 58 -14.66 -1.97 -3.70
CA THR A 58 -14.14 -2.36 -5.01
C THR A 58 -13.17 -3.54 -4.87
N SER A 59 -13.36 -4.60 -5.66
CA SER A 59 -12.44 -5.74 -5.70
C SER A 59 -11.18 -5.43 -6.51
N VAL A 60 -10.10 -6.16 -6.22
CA VAL A 60 -8.84 -6.08 -6.99
C VAL A 60 -9.11 -6.37 -8.48
N GLU A 61 -9.89 -7.40 -8.78
CA GLU A 61 -10.28 -7.74 -10.15
C GLU A 61 -11.00 -6.58 -10.86
N THR A 62 -11.97 -5.98 -10.18
CA THR A 62 -12.74 -4.87 -10.72
C THR A 62 -11.85 -3.66 -11.00
N LEU A 63 -10.95 -3.33 -10.07
CA LEU A 63 -9.98 -2.26 -10.24
C LEU A 63 -9.09 -2.48 -11.47
N GLU A 64 -8.48 -3.66 -11.59
CA GLU A 64 -7.59 -4.00 -12.70
C GLU A 64 -8.34 -3.99 -14.04
N ALA A 65 -9.57 -4.49 -14.06
CA ALA A 65 -10.45 -4.44 -15.23
C ALA A 65 -10.80 -2.99 -15.61
N MET A 66 -11.14 -2.12 -14.66
CA MET A 66 -11.44 -0.72 -14.92
C MET A 66 -10.26 0.01 -15.58
N PHE A 67 -9.04 -0.17 -15.08
CA PHE A 67 -7.83 0.41 -15.68
C PHE A 67 -7.60 -0.11 -17.10
N ARG A 68 -7.74 -1.42 -17.33
CA ARG A 68 -7.60 -2.04 -18.65
C ARG A 68 -8.66 -1.53 -19.62
N ASP A 69 -9.92 -1.50 -19.20
CA ASP A 69 -11.04 -1.32 -20.10
C ASP A 69 -11.25 0.17 -20.42
N LYS A 70 -11.06 1.05 -19.43
CA LYS A 70 -11.23 2.51 -19.59
C LYS A 70 -9.98 3.22 -20.07
N PHE A 71 -8.79 2.82 -19.60
CA PHE A 71 -7.54 3.51 -19.91
C PHE A 71 -6.61 2.71 -20.82
N GLY A 72 -6.84 1.39 -20.98
CA GLY A 72 -5.89 0.52 -21.68
C GLY A 72 -4.60 0.29 -20.90
N ILE A 73 -4.61 0.54 -19.58
CA ILE A 73 -3.44 0.44 -18.72
C ILE A 73 -3.52 -0.86 -17.94
N ARG A 74 -2.41 -1.61 -17.89
CA ARG A 74 -2.30 -2.76 -17.00
C ARG A 74 -1.81 -2.29 -15.65
N VAL A 75 -2.56 -2.66 -14.61
CA VAL A 75 -2.18 -2.44 -13.22
C VAL A 75 -2.23 -3.74 -12.45
N GLN A 76 -1.51 -3.80 -11.34
CA GLN A 76 -1.50 -4.93 -10.41
C GLN A 76 -1.55 -4.41 -8.98
N VAL A 77 -2.48 -4.91 -8.17
CA VAL A 77 -2.53 -4.52 -6.76
C VAL A 77 -1.46 -5.27 -5.97
N LYS A 78 -0.72 -4.52 -5.15
CA LYS A 78 0.35 -5.04 -4.31
C LYS A 78 0.15 -4.68 -2.85
N ASP A 79 0.47 -5.62 -1.96
CA ASP A 79 0.56 -5.32 -0.53
C ASP A 79 1.80 -4.45 -0.25
N ARG A 80 2.00 -4.10 1.03
CA ARG A 80 3.17 -3.32 1.48
C ARG A 80 4.49 -4.08 1.32
N ASP A 81 4.43 -5.40 1.36
CA ASP A 81 5.58 -6.30 1.18
C ASP A 81 5.93 -6.48 -0.31
N GLY A 82 5.10 -5.96 -1.21
CA GLY A 82 5.28 -6.01 -2.66
C GLY A 82 4.73 -7.27 -3.34
N ASN A 83 4.06 -8.15 -2.60
CA ASN A 83 3.39 -9.33 -3.11
C ASN A 83 2.10 -8.95 -3.84
N THR A 84 1.72 -9.81 -4.79
CA THR A 84 0.45 -9.63 -5.51
C THR A 84 -0.71 -10.04 -4.61
N VAL A 85 -1.75 -9.22 -4.60
CA VAL A 85 -2.94 -9.48 -3.80
C VAL A 85 -3.96 -10.32 -4.58
N SER A 86 -4.76 -11.11 -3.86
CA SER A 86 -5.83 -11.92 -4.47
C SER A 86 -6.86 -11.04 -5.18
N GLN A 87 -7.30 -11.50 -6.35
CA GLN A 87 -8.30 -10.85 -7.19
C GLN A 87 -9.68 -10.74 -6.51
N SER A 88 -10.00 -11.71 -5.65
CA SER A 88 -11.26 -11.76 -4.89
C SER A 88 -11.31 -10.81 -3.69
N SER A 89 -10.18 -10.24 -3.27
CA SER A 89 -10.12 -9.33 -2.13
C SER A 89 -10.61 -7.92 -2.49
N THR A 90 -11.20 -7.22 -1.52
CA THR A 90 -11.57 -5.80 -1.65
C THR A 90 -10.44 -4.89 -1.20
N LEU A 91 -10.32 -3.69 -1.77
CA LEU A 91 -9.25 -2.73 -1.42
C LEU A 91 -9.21 -2.42 0.09
N GLY A 92 -10.39 -2.28 0.72
CA GLY A 92 -10.51 -2.08 2.16
C GLY A 92 -10.23 -3.32 3.00
N GLY A 93 -10.53 -4.52 2.48
CA GLY A 93 -10.25 -5.78 3.16
C GLY A 93 -8.76 -6.07 3.27
N ILE A 94 -7.98 -5.71 2.25
CA ILE A 94 -6.52 -5.92 2.21
C ILE A 94 -5.83 -5.08 3.29
N ARG A 95 -6.28 -3.84 3.48
CA ARG A 95 -5.77 -2.93 4.51
C ARG A 95 -5.76 -3.57 5.90
N LYS A 96 -6.86 -4.24 6.27
CA LYS A 96 -7.06 -4.91 7.56
C LYS A 96 -6.18 -6.15 7.76
N LEU A 97 -5.70 -6.76 6.68
CA LEU A 97 -4.84 -7.94 6.75
C LEU A 97 -3.37 -7.60 6.98
N SER A 98 -2.97 -6.33 6.79
CA SER A 98 -1.58 -5.93 7.02
C SER A 98 -1.25 -5.92 8.51
N LYS A 99 -0.11 -6.51 8.88
CA LYS A 99 0.29 -6.73 10.29
C LYS A 99 0.52 -5.45 11.08
N ASP A 100 0.74 -4.34 10.37
CA ASP A 100 0.94 -3.00 10.92
C ASP A 100 -0.35 -2.16 10.89
N TYR A 101 -1.49 -2.75 10.52
CA TYR A 101 -2.77 -2.06 10.52
C TYR A 101 -3.25 -1.82 11.95
N ILE A 102 -3.31 -0.55 12.34
CA ILE A 102 -4.01 -0.11 13.55
C ILE A 102 -5.17 0.75 13.07
N ASP A 103 -6.40 0.28 13.28
CA ASP A 103 -7.58 1.10 13.00
C ASP A 103 -7.59 2.28 13.97
N GLU A 104 -7.69 3.50 13.46
CA GLU A 104 -7.71 4.68 14.34
C GLU A 104 -8.98 4.68 15.21
N ASP A 105 -10.07 4.11 14.70
CA ASP A 105 -11.32 3.90 15.45
C ASP A 105 -11.15 2.86 16.59
N GLU A 106 -10.20 1.93 16.48
CA GLU A 106 -9.90 0.97 17.56
C GLU A 106 -8.92 1.51 18.61
N ARG A 107 -8.12 2.54 18.29
CA ARG A 107 -7.23 3.19 19.28
C ARG A 107 -8.01 3.82 20.44
N HIS A 108 -9.22 4.29 20.19
CA HIS A 108 -10.06 4.91 21.22
C HIS A 108 -10.80 3.91 22.12
N LYS A 109 -10.79 2.60 21.80
CA LYS A 109 -11.48 1.57 22.59
C LYS A 109 -10.62 0.95 23.69
N LYS A 110 -9.31 1.21 23.70
CA LYS A 110 -8.36 0.62 24.65
C LYS A 110 -8.01 1.54 25.85
N ILE A 111 -8.65 2.71 25.98
CA ILE A 111 -8.31 3.73 26.99
C ILE A 111 -9.42 3.93 28.04
N SER A 112 -10.54 3.20 27.97
CA SER A 112 -11.66 3.35 28.94
C SER A 112 -11.96 2.09 29.76
N LEU A 113 -10.93 1.35 30.17
CA LEU A 113 -11.01 0.28 31.17
C LEU A 113 -9.94 0.52 32.24
N VAL A 114 -9.96 1.69 32.87
CA VAL A 114 -9.45 1.83 34.22
C VAL A 114 -10.69 2.04 35.05
N ASP A 115 -11.17 0.94 35.63
CA ASP A 115 -12.16 0.95 36.69
C ASP A 115 -11.60 1.82 37.82
N ASP A 116 -12.44 2.73 38.31
CA ASP A 116 -12.19 3.50 39.53
C ASP A 116 -12.06 2.50 40.70
N ASP A 117 -10.84 2.24 41.15
CA ASP A 117 -10.56 1.72 42.49
C ASP A 117 -9.51 2.62 43.15
N ASP A 118 -9.95 3.21 44.26
CA ASP A 118 -9.29 4.18 45.12
C ASP A 118 -7.98 3.67 45.78
N GLU A 119 -7.10 4.64 46.05
CA GLU A 119 -6.09 4.71 47.13
C GLU A 119 -5.04 3.57 47.26
N ASP A 120 -3.76 3.87 47.06
CA ASP A 120 -2.92 4.48 48.11
C ASP A 120 -1.49 4.76 47.60
N ALA A 121 -0.85 5.76 48.21
CA ALA A 121 0.41 6.36 47.83
C ALA A 121 1.65 5.48 48.10
N ASN A 122 2.70 5.61 47.27
CA ASN A 122 3.98 6.18 47.70
C ASN A 122 5.02 6.29 46.56
N GLU A 123 5.76 7.40 46.65
CA GLU A 123 7.03 7.83 46.05
C GLU A 123 8.07 6.69 45.84
N GLU A 124 9.06 6.72 44.94
CA GLU A 124 9.91 7.84 44.49
C GLU A 124 10.79 7.38 43.30
N ASP A 125 11.13 8.33 42.41
CA ASP A 125 12.38 8.51 41.65
C ASP A 125 13.13 7.34 40.97
N ASN A 126 13.33 7.44 39.64
CA ASN A 126 14.58 7.99 39.08
C ASN A 126 14.57 8.21 37.56
N LYS A 127 15.36 9.20 37.14
CA LYS A 127 15.62 9.77 35.80
C LYS A 127 16.22 8.77 34.80
N GLU A 128 15.92 8.92 33.51
CA GLU A 128 16.86 9.53 32.53
C GLU A 128 16.30 9.61 31.11
N THR A 129 16.67 10.70 30.43
CA THR A 129 16.21 11.07 29.08
C THR A 129 17.37 10.96 28.08
N LYS A 130 17.03 10.54 26.84
CA LYS A 130 17.61 10.92 25.52
C LYS A 130 18.68 10.04 24.84
N LYS A 131 18.37 9.79 23.54
CA LYS A 131 19.23 9.64 22.33
C LYS A 131 20.04 8.32 22.27
N GLU A 132 20.21 7.62 21.14
CA GLU A 132 20.54 8.07 19.78
C GLU A 132 20.42 6.91 18.77
N LEU A 133 20.24 7.24 17.47
CA LEU A 133 20.28 6.32 16.32
C LEU A 133 21.69 5.76 16.06
N ASN A 134 21.83 4.50 15.60
CA ASN A 134 22.22 4.15 14.21
C ASN A 134 22.52 2.66 13.95
N LYS A 135 21.93 2.17 12.85
CA LYS A 135 22.44 1.32 11.75
C LYS A 135 23.65 0.40 12.00
N ASN A 136 23.46 -0.90 11.70
CA ASN A 136 24.39 -1.57 10.78
C ASN A 136 23.73 -2.71 9.98
N THR A 137 23.70 -2.48 8.67
CA THR A 137 23.52 -3.45 7.59
C THR A 137 24.65 -4.48 7.56
N LYS A 138 24.34 -5.76 7.30
CA LYS A 138 25.18 -6.63 6.47
C LYS A 138 24.36 -7.72 5.78
N LYS A 139 24.27 -7.58 4.46
CA LYS A 139 23.87 -8.59 3.48
C LYS A 139 24.80 -9.81 3.61
N ASN A 140 24.26 -11.02 3.52
CA ASN A 140 25.05 -12.16 3.07
C ASN A 140 24.32 -12.88 1.93
N THR A 141 24.78 -12.58 0.72
CA THR A 141 24.51 -13.33 -0.51
C THR A 141 25.47 -14.53 -0.56
N GLU A 142 24.94 -15.74 -0.48
CA GLU A 142 25.67 -16.93 -0.95
C GLU A 142 25.01 -17.50 -2.21
N LYS A 143 25.75 -17.37 -3.31
CA LYS A 143 25.48 -17.95 -4.61
C LYS A 143 25.78 -19.46 -4.55
N LYS A 144 24.76 -20.32 -4.64
CA LYS A 144 24.96 -21.73 -4.97
C LYS A 144 25.17 -21.88 -6.48
N LYS A 145 26.41 -22.15 -6.89
CA LYS A 145 26.76 -22.65 -8.23
C LYS A 145 26.27 -24.10 -8.36
N ILE A 146 25.37 -24.36 -9.31
CA ILE A 146 25.04 -25.72 -9.74
C ILE A 146 25.96 -26.07 -10.91
N LYS A 147 26.73 -27.15 -10.74
CA LYS A 147 27.67 -27.72 -11.70
C LYS A 147 26.86 -28.65 -12.61
N LEU A 148 26.73 -28.33 -13.90
CA LEU A 148 26.17 -29.26 -14.89
C LEU A 148 27.31 -29.90 -15.67
N ILE A 149 27.26 -31.23 -15.68
CA ILE A 149 28.18 -32.17 -16.29
C ILE A 149 27.87 -32.23 -17.79
N PHE A 150 28.89 -32.25 -18.64
CA PHE A 150 28.84 -32.77 -20.00
C PHE A 150 29.85 -33.90 -20.11
#